data_AF-A0A3C0L2M1-F1
#
_entry.id   AF-A0A3C0L2M1-F1
#
_cell.length_a   1.000
_cell.length_b   1.000
_cell.length_c   1.000
_cell.angle_alpha   90.00
_cell.angle_beta   90.00
_cell.angle_gamma   90.00
#
_symmetry.space_group_name_H-M   'P 1'
#
loop_
_entity.id
_entity.type
_entity.pdbx_description
1 polymer ?
#
loop_
_entity_poly.entity_id
_entity_poly.type
_entity_poly.pdbx_seq_one_letter_code
_entity_poly.pdbx_strand_id
1 'polypeptide(L)'
;EFNVTTRYIHFPLHPDTPDEGISIQKLFANRDAADFKAAGDHIRGLMREAGLAYGDRTMTYNSRLAQELGAWADAETDHGDALHNKLFEAYFVRNDNIGDASVLLELVTKLGLPVERASEVLTNRLYSPEINAQWQRSWDNGITGV
;
A
#
# COMPACT_ATOMS: atom_id res chain seq x y z
N GLU A 1 25.46 -12.86 3.17
CA GLU A 1 24.12 -12.90 2.56
C GLU A 1 23.62 -14.34 2.55
N PHE A 2 22.30 -14.54 2.70
CA PHE A 2 21.66 -15.84 2.55
C PHE A 2 21.09 -15.94 1.13
N ASN A 3 21.16 -17.13 0.51
CA ASN A 3 20.60 -17.36 -0.82
C ASN A 3 19.09 -17.62 -0.72
N VAL A 4 18.31 -16.55 -0.57
CA VAL A 4 16.85 -16.59 -0.38
C VAL A 4 16.19 -15.77 -1.46
N THR A 5 15.14 -16.32 -2.07
CA THR A 5 14.24 -15.59 -2.97
C THR A 5 13.05 -15.09 -2.17
N THR A 6 12.81 -13.78 -2.22
CA THR A 6 11.67 -13.12 -1.58
C THR A 6 10.58 -12.82 -2.59
N ARG A 7 9.33 -12.77 -2.12
CA ARG A 7 8.16 -12.38 -2.91
C ARG A 7 7.21 -11.60 -2.03
N TYR A 8 6.62 -10.52 -2.56
CA TYR A 8 5.54 -9.80 -1.88
C TYR A 8 4.25 -10.62 -1.85
N ILE A 9 3.58 -10.57 -0.70
CA ILE A 9 2.23 -11.09 -0.50
C ILE A 9 1.37 -9.93 0.00
N HIS A 10 0.31 -9.62 -0.73
CA HIS A 10 -0.60 -8.54 -0.41
C HIS A 10 -1.57 -8.95 0.70
N PHE A 11 -1.83 -8.01 1.63
CA PHE A 11 -2.63 -8.24 2.82
C PHE A 11 -3.72 -7.17 3.01
N PRO A 12 -4.96 -7.55 3.37
CA PRO A 12 -6.05 -6.60 3.60
C PRO A 12 -6.14 -6.17 5.07
N LEU A 13 -5.41 -5.12 5.48
CA LEU A 13 -5.53 -4.63 6.85
C LEU A 13 -6.90 -3.98 7.13
N HIS A 14 -7.36 -3.14 6.22
CA HIS A 14 -8.67 -2.47 6.29
C HIS A 14 -9.38 -2.50 4.92
N PRO A 15 -9.85 -3.69 4.47
CA PRO A 15 -10.43 -3.86 3.13
C PRO A 15 -11.70 -3.03 2.93
N ASP A 16 -12.41 -2.69 4.01
CA ASP A 16 -13.65 -1.92 3.99
C ASP A 16 -13.43 -0.39 3.98
N THR A 17 -12.18 0.08 3.90
CA THR A 17 -11.90 1.52 3.76
C THR A 17 -12.54 2.03 2.46
N PRO A 18 -13.34 3.11 2.48
CA PRO A 18 -13.86 3.72 1.25
C PRO A 18 -12.75 4.22 0.32
N ASP A 19 -13.06 4.40 -0.96
CA ASP A 19 -12.09 4.86 -1.97
C ASP A 19 -11.60 6.29 -1.67
N GLU A 20 -12.46 7.15 -1.11
CA GLU A 20 -12.09 8.48 -0.63
C GLU A 20 -11.20 8.46 0.63
N GLY A 21 -11.05 7.29 1.26
CA GLY A 21 -10.34 7.12 2.52
C GLY A 21 -11.10 7.60 3.75
N ILE A 22 -10.47 7.42 4.91
CA ILE A 22 -10.93 7.99 6.18
C ILE A 22 -9.75 8.58 6.95
N SER A 23 -10.03 9.54 7.82
CA SER A 23 -8.98 10.08 8.69
C SER A 23 -8.50 9.01 9.67
N ILE A 24 -7.20 9.03 9.96
CA ILE A 24 -6.60 8.16 10.99
C ILE A 24 -7.26 8.40 12.36
N GLN A 25 -7.64 9.64 12.67
CA GLN A 25 -8.39 9.97 13.87
C GLN A 25 -9.74 9.23 13.93
N LYS A 26 -10.46 9.14 12.81
CA LYS A 26 -11.73 8.41 12.74
C LYS A 26 -11.51 6.90 12.86
N LEU A 27 -10.46 6.37 12.21
CA LEU A 27 -10.11 4.94 12.29
C LEU A 27 -9.81 4.52 13.73
N PHE A 28 -9.10 5.36 14.49
CA PHE A 28 -8.74 5.09 15.89
C PHE A 28 -9.55 5.91 16.90
N ALA A 29 -10.82 6.22 16.59
CA ALA A 29 -11.67 7.06 17.44
C ALA A 29 -11.88 6.50 18.85
N ASN A 30 -11.70 5.18 19.04
CA ASN A 30 -11.82 4.51 20.34
C ASN A 30 -10.54 4.57 21.19
N ARG A 31 -9.47 5.20 20.70
CA ARG A 31 -8.17 5.27 21.37
C ARG A 31 -8.01 6.60 22.10
N ASP A 32 -7.41 6.58 23.28
CA ASP A 32 -7.09 7.80 24.01
C ASP A 32 -6.11 8.69 23.21
N ALA A 33 -6.27 10.01 23.32
CA ALA A 33 -5.49 10.98 22.57
C ALA A 33 -3.98 10.93 22.92
N ALA A 34 -3.65 10.69 24.19
CA ALA A 34 -2.26 10.54 24.63
C ALA A 34 -1.64 9.26 24.06
N ASP A 35 -2.38 8.15 24.09
CA ASP A 35 -1.95 6.87 23.51
C ASP A 35 -1.76 6.97 21.99
N PHE A 36 -2.68 7.66 21.30
CA PHE A 36 -2.58 7.89 19.87
C PHE A 36 -1.34 8.71 19.51
N LYS A 37 -1.09 9.80 20.25
CA LYS A 37 0.11 10.63 20.07
C LYS A 37 1.39 9.83 20.33
N ALA A 38 1.43 9.06 21.42
CA ALA A 38 2.59 8.24 21.78
C ALA A 38 2.91 7.19 20.71
N ALA A 39 1.88 6.51 20.17
CA ALA A 39 2.05 5.57 19.07
C ALA A 39 2.60 6.25 17.79
N GLY A 40 2.09 7.43 17.44
CA GLY A 40 2.59 8.20 16.30
C GLY A 40 4.05 8.66 16.47
N ASP A 41 4.42 9.13 17.67
CA ASP A 41 5.79 9.54 17.99
C ASP A 41 6.75 8.35 17.96
N HIS A 42 6.29 7.18 18.43
CA HIS A 42 7.07 5.95 18.39
C HIS A 42 7.38 5.52 16.95
N ILE A 43 6.39 5.47 16.06
CA ILE A 43 6.59 5.12 14.64
C ILE A 43 7.54 6.11 13.95
N ARG A 44 7.38 7.42 14.20
CA ARG A 44 8.31 8.45 13.68
C ARG A 44 9.74 8.23 14.16
N GLY A 45 9.93 7.81 15.40
CA GLY A 45 11.23 7.44 15.95
C GLY A 45 11.87 6.29 15.18
N LEU A 46 11.13 5.19 15.01
CA LEU A 46 11.59 4.00 14.29
C LEU A 46 11.94 4.30 12.83
N MET A 47 11.13 5.10 12.13
CA MET A 47 11.40 5.49 10.74
C MET A 47 12.70 6.30 10.63
N ARG A 48 12.94 7.24 11.56
CA ARG A 48 14.19 8.01 11.60
C ARG A 48 15.41 7.12 11.86
N GLU A 49 15.30 6.16 12.77
CA GLU A 49 16.37 5.19 13.05
C GLU A 49 16.67 4.29 11.85
N ALA A 50 15.64 3.91 11.10
CA ALA A 50 15.77 3.14 9.86
C ALA A 50 16.24 3.99 8.66
N GLY A 51 16.36 5.31 8.79
CA GLY A 51 16.68 6.22 7.68
C GLY A 51 15.56 6.33 6.63
N LEU A 52 14.32 6.02 7.01
CA LEU A 52 13.16 6.05 6.13
C LEU A 52 12.40 7.37 6.28
N ALA A 53 11.99 7.94 5.15
CA ALA A 53 11.12 9.10 5.14
C ALA A 53 9.73 8.72 5.69
N TYR A 54 9.16 9.61 6.50
CA TYR A 54 7.82 9.44 7.03
C TYR A 54 7.15 10.81 7.16
N GLY A 55 6.05 10.98 6.45
CA GLY A 55 5.32 12.24 6.35
C GLY A 55 4.29 12.42 7.45
N ASP A 56 3.52 13.50 7.35
CA ASP A 56 2.37 13.74 8.22
C ASP A 56 1.14 13.00 7.68
N ARG A 57 1.13 11.68 7.89
CA ARG A 57 0.03 10.81 7.44
C ARG A 57 -1.22 11.04 8.30
N THR A 58 -2.22 11.67 7.72
CA THR A 58 -3.50 12.01 8.38
C THR A 58 -4.65 11.12 7.92
N MET A 59 -4.47 10.41 6.81
CA MET A 59 -5.48 9.58 6.17
C MET A 59 -5.05 8.11 6.10
N THR A 60 -6.03 7.22 5.99
CA THR A 60 -5.87 5.86 5.49
C THR A 60 -6.73 5.71 4.24
N TYR A 61 -6.22 4.98 3.25
CA TYR A 61 -6.86 4.81 1.96
C TYR A 61 -7.03 3.33 1.64
N ASN A 62 -8.04 3.00 0.82
CA ASN A 62 -8.17 1.64 0.32
C ASN A 62 -6.95 1.31 -0.55
N SER A 63 -6.24 0.23 -0.23
CA SER A 63 -5.03 -0.17 -0.96
C SER A 63 -5.30 -1.20 -2.05
N ARG A 64 -6.57 -1.59 -2.29
CA ARG A 64 -6.89 -2.67 -3.22
C ARG A 64 -6.39 -2.43 -4.63
N LEU A 65 -6.61 -1.23 -5.19
CA LEU A 65 -6.12 -0.90 -6.52
C LEU A 65 -4.59 -0.83 -6.57
N ALA A 66 -3.96 -0.25 -5.55
CA ALA A 66 -2.50 -0.24 -5.41
C ALA A 66 -1.91 -1.65 -5.35
N GLN A 67 -2.56 -2.58 -4.66
CA GLN A 67 -2.13 -3.98 -4.57
C GLN A 67 -2.25 -4.68 -5.92
N GLU A 68 -3.36 -4.49 -6.64
CA GLU A 68 -3.51 -5.05 -8.00
C GLU A 68 -2.45 -4.51 -8.97
N LEU A 69 -2.14 -3.22 -8.87
CA LEU A 69 -1.08 -2.61 -9.66
C LEU A 69 0.31 -3.13 -9.28
N GLY A 70 0.58 -3.34 -7.99
CA GLY A 70 1.81 -3.96 -7.51
C GLY A 70 1.99 -5.39 -8.05
N ALA A 71 0.94 -6.21 -7.98
CA ALA A 71 0.95 -7.56 -8.53
C ALA A 71 1.18 -7.59 -10.04
N TRP A 72 0.62 -6.63 -10.78
CA TRP A 72 0.92 -6.44 -12.20
C TRP A 72 2.40 -6.12 -12.44
N ALA A 73 2.96 -5.17 -11.70
CA ALA A 73 4.37 -4.82 -11.87
C ALA A 73 5.31 -5.99 -11.55
N ASP A 74 4.98 -6.79 -10.53
CA ASP A 74 5.75 -7.99 -10.18
C ASP A 74 5.69 -9.08 -11.28
N ALA A 75 4.58 -9.17 -12.01
CA ALA A 75 4.33 -10.23 -13.00
C ALA A 75 4.75 -9.86 -14.43
N GLU A 76 4.57 -8.60 -14.83
CA GLU A 76 4.72 -8.15 -16.21
C GLU A 76 5.88 -7.18 -16.42
N THR A 77 6.59 -6.78 -15.36
CA THR A 77 7.69 -5.80 -15.45
C THR A 77 8.89 -6.21 -14.59
N ASP A 78 10.03 -5.56 -14.81
CA ASP A 78 11.20 -5.60 -13.94
C ASP A 78 11.20 -4.47 -12.88
N HIS A 79 10.08 -3.77 -12.72
CA HIS A 79 9.92 -2.59 -11.87
C HIS A 79 9.06 -2.84 -10.62
N GLY A 80 8.75 -4.09 -10.27
CA GLY A 80 7.96 -4.44 -9.08
C GLY A 80 8.42 -3.71 -7.82
N ASP A 81 9.69 -3.87 -7.43
CA ASP A 81 10.29 -3.19 -6.28
C ASP A 81 10.23 -1.65 -6.39
N ALA A 82 10.49 -1.11 -7.59
CA ALA A 82 10.45 0.33 -7.81
C ALA A 82 9.04 0.89 -7.64
N LEU A 83 8.02 0.15 -8.08
CA LEU A 83 6.62 0.54 -7.92
C LEU A 83 6.15 0.41 -6.48
N HIS A 84 6.47 -0.68 -5.78
CA HIS A 84 6.17 -0.81 -4.35
C HIS A 84 6.78 0.34 -3.55
N ASN A 85 8.03 0.71 -3.83
CA ASN A 85 8.67 1.89 -3.22
C ASN A 85 7.91 3.19 -3.51
N LYS A 86 7.44 3.39 -4.74
CA LYS A 86 6.64 4.58 -5.10
C LYS A 86 5.27 4.59 -4.42
N LEU A 87 4.64 3.44 -4.24
CA LEU A 87 3.38 3.29 -3.50
C LEU A 87 3.59 3.62 -2.01
N PHE A 88 4.65 3.11 -1.39
CA PHE A 88 4.99 3.45 -0.01
C PHE A 88 5.31 4.93 0.16
N GLU A 89 6.06 5.53 -0.76
CA GLU A 89 6.35 6.96 -0.75
C GLU A 89 5.05 7.78 -0.87
N ALA A 90 4.17 7.44 -1.82
CA ALA A 90 2.88 8.08 -2.01
C ALA A 90 2.04 8.04 -0.72
N TYR A 91 1.96 6.87 -0.10
CA TYR A 91 1.09 6.64 1.04
C TYR A 91 1.65 7.19 2.36
N PHE A 92 2.90 6.84 2.70
CA PHE A 92 3.48 7.14 4.01
C PHE A 92 4.21 8.49 4.07
N VAL A 93 4.66 9.02 2.93
CA VAL A 93 5.43 10.27 2.89
C VAL A 93 4.57 11.42 2.40
N ARG A 94 3.83 11.22 1.30
CA ARG A 94 3.05 12.29 0.66
C ARG A 94 1.59 12.33 1.08
N ASN A 95 1.10 11.27 1.73
CA ASN A 95 -0.30 11.14 2.13
C ASN A 95 -1.26 11.21 0.91
N ASP A 96 -0.81 10.68 -0.24
CA ASP A 96 -1.58 10.60 -1.47
C ASP A 96 -2.62 9.45 -1.38
N ASN A 97 -3.77 9.62 -2.04
CA ASN A 97 -4.80 8.59 -2.11
C ASN A 97 -4.40 7.48 -3.10
N ILE A 98 -3.86 6.37 -2.59
CA ILE A 98 -3.50 5.19 -3.39
C ILE A 98 -4.71 4.32 -3.82
N GLY A 99 -5.93 4.70 -3.40
CA GLY A 99 -7.18 4.16 -3.93
C GLY A 99 -7.65 4.90 -5.20
N ASP A 100 -7.00 6.00 -5.57
CA ASP A 100 -7.32 6.77 -6.78
C ASP A 100 -6.47 6.28 -7.97
N ALA A 101 -7.14 5.80 -9.02
CA ALA A 101 -6.46 5.33 -10.22
C ALA A 101 -5.59 6.40 -10.89
N SER A 102 -5.97 7.69 -10.83
CA SER A 102 -5.19 8.77 -11.42
C SER A 102 -3.84 8.96 -10.73
N VAL A 103 -3.82 8.89 -9.39
CA VAL A 103 -2.59 8.91 -8.57
C VAL A 103 -1.71 7.73 -8.94
N LEU A 104 -2.29 6.53 -9.04
CA LEU A 104 -1.56 5.32 -9.38
C LEU A 104 -0.92 5.40 -10.78
N LEU A 105 -1.64 5.89 -11.78
CA LEU A 105 -1.12 6.06 -13.15
C LEU A 105 -0.03 7.14 -13.24
N GLU A 106 -0.06 8.16 -12.37
CA GLU A 106 1.04 9.12 -12.26
C GLU A 106 2.34 8.45 -11.78
N LEU A 107 2.26 7.51 -10.84
CA LEU A 107 3.42 6.74 -10.37
C LEU A 107 3.98 5.86 -11.48
N VAL A 108 3.11 5.19 -12.24
CA VAL A 108 3.47 4.38 -13.42
C VAL A 108 4.21 5.25 -14.44
N THR A 109 3.68 6.44 -14.74
CA THR A 109 4.28 7.40 -15.67
C THR A 109 5.67 7.83 -15.20
N LYS A 110 5.82 8.15 -13.91
CA LYS A 110 7.11 8.55 -13.30
C LYS A 110 8.18 7.46 -13.37
N LEU A 111 7.78 6.19 -13.44
CA LEU A 111 8.69 5.05 -13.61
C LEU A 111 8.95 4.70 -15.08
N GLY A 112 8.33 5.40 -16.04
CA GLY A 112 8.47 5.09 -17.47
C GLY A 112 7.78 3.79 -17.89
N LEU A 113 6.82 3.32 -17.09
CA LEU A 113 6.07 2.10 -17.38
C LEU A 113 4.88 2.36 -18.33
N PRO A 114 4.35 1.34 -19.04
CA PRO A 114 3.25 1.51 -19.99
C PRO A 114 1.93 1.89 -19.30
N VAL A 115 1.57 3.17 -19.38
CA VAL A 115 0.36 3.72 -18.72
C VAL A 115 -0.92 3.11 -19.26
N GLU A 116 -0.98 2.82 -20.57
CA GLU A 116 -2.13 2.18 -21.20
C GLU A 116 -2.39 0.79 -20.62
N ARG A 117 -1.32 0.00 -20.41
CA ARG A 117 -1.42 -1.33 -19.82
C ARG A 117 -1.82 -1.26 -18.34
N ALA A 118 -1.21 -0.37 -17.57
CA ALA A 118 -1.59 -0.16 -16.18
C ALA A 118 -3.05 0.29 -16.03
N SER A 119 -3.52 1.16 -16.94
CA SER A 119 -4.91 1.62 -16.98
C SER A 119 -5.87 0.47 -17.28
N GLU A 120 -5.52 -0.41 -18.22
CA GLU A 120 -6.29 -1.63 -18.51
C GLU A 120 -6.37 -2.55 -17.29
N VAL A 121 -5.23 -2.78 -16.62
CA VAL A 121 -5.15 -3.58 -15.38
C VAL A 121 -6.09 -3.06 -14.30
N LEU A 122 -6.06 -1.74 -14.06
CA LEU A 122 -6.87 -1.09 -13.03
C LEU A 122 -8.35 -1.06 -13.41
N THR A 123 -8.68 -0.76 -14.66
CA THR A 123 -10.07 -0.67 -15.14
C THR A 123 -10.74 -2.04 -15.16
N ASN A 124 -10.06 -3.05 -15.68
CA ASN A 124 -10.59 -4.41 -15.83
C ASN A 124 -10.29 -5.30 -14.62
N ARG A 125 -9.62 -4.76 -13.60
CA ARG A 125 -9.29 -5.46 -12.35
C ARG A 125 -8.58 -6.79 -12.60
N LEU A 126 -7.63 -6.79 -13.54
CA LEU A 126 -7.04 -8.02 -14.09
C LEU A 126 -6.30 -8.86 -13.04
N TYR A 127 -5.78 -8.22 -11.99
CA TYR A 127 -5.06 -8.88 -10.89
C TYR A 127 -5.94 -9.11 -9.66
N SER A 128 -7.24 -8.80 -9.72
CA SER A 128 -8.19 -9.09 -8.64
C SER A 128 -8.20 -10.56 -8.19
N PRO A 129 -8.15 -11.57 -9.09
CA PRO A 129 -8.06 -12.97 -8.68
C PRO A 129 -6.80 -13.30 -7.87
N GLU A 130 -5.65 -12.77 -8.29
CA GLU A 130 -4.36 -12.92 -7.60
C GLU A 130 -4.42 -12.32 -6.19
N ILE A 131 -4.92 -11.09 -6.06
CA ILE A 131 -5.06 -10.41 -4.77
C ILE A 131 -6.02 -11.15 -3.84
N ASN A 132 -7.17 -11.61 -4.36
CA ASN A 132 -8.12 -12.41 -3.57
C ASN A 132 -7.47 -13.69 -3.04
N ALA A 133 -6.68 -14.39 -3.86
CA ALA A 133 -5.99 -15.59 -3.44
C ALA A 133 -4.93 -15.31 -2.35
N GLN A 134 -4.20 -14.20 -2.45
CA GLN A 134 -3.21 -13.80 -1.45
C GLN A 134 -3.85 -13.37 -0.11
N TRP A 135 -4.98 -12.67 -0.17
CA TRP A 135 -5.77 -12.33 1.01
C TRP A 135 -6.30 -13.58 1.69
N GLN A 136 -6.92 -14.49 0.93
CA GLN A 136 -7.43 -15.76 1.46
C GLN A 136 -6.32 -16.59 2.10
N ARG A 137 -5.17 -16.71 1.42
CA ARG A 137 -4.00 -17.40 1.97
C ARG A 137 -3.59 -16.81 3.31
N SER A 138 -3.60 -15.49 3.46
CA SER A 138 -3.21 -14.85 4.72
C SER A 138 -4.15 -15.23 5.86
N TRP A 139 -5.46 -15.23 5.61
CA TRP A 139 -6.47 -15.66 6.58
C TRP A 139 -6.38 -17.15 6.91
N ASP A 140 -6.20 -18.01 5.91
CA ASP A 140 -6.05 -19.46 6.08
C ASP A 140 -4.82 -19.80 6.94
N ASN A 141 -3.80 -18.94 6.93
CA ASN A 141 -2.59 -19.08 7.73
C ASN A 141 -2.67 -18.32 9.08
N GLY A 142 -3.83 -17.77 9.44
CA GLY A 142 -4.03 -17.05 10.71
C GLY A 142 -3.27 -15.73 10.82
N ILE A 143 -2.86 -15.13 9.70
CA ILE A 143 -2.19 -13.83 9.68
C ILE A 143 -3.25 -12.75 9.86
N THR A 144 -3.12 -11.95 10.93
CA THR A 144 -4.10 -10.91 11.30
C THR A 144 -3.53 -9.50 11.31
N GLY A 145 -2.26 -9.30 10.97
CA GLY A 145 -1.60 -7.98 10.94
C GLY A 145 -0.22 -8.02 10.29
N VAL A 146 0.20 -6.88 9.75
CA VAL A 146 1.48 -6.62 9.06
C VAL A 146 2.00 -5.23 9.38
#